data_AF-A0A5N5T4M5-F1
#
_entry.id   AF-A0A5N5T4M5-F1
#
_cell.length_a   1.000
_cell.length_b   1.000
_cell.length_c   1.000
_cell.angle_alpha   90.00
_cell.angle_beta   90.00
_cell.angle_gamma   90.00
#
_symmetry.space_group_name_H-M   'P 1'
#
loop_
_entity.id
_entity.type
_entity.pdbx_description
1 polymer ?
#
loop_
_entity_poly.entity_id
_entity_poly.type
_entity_poly.pdbx_seq_one_letter_code
_entity_poly.pdbx_strand_id
1 'polypeptide(L)'
;GVTIPSQRRYVEYYAKLVSNGFKYKPYFVRLKEVRMPSPIYNMNSDILFPELYVTVSSHGHESYNSQMSELKKGLDTIVLKVREHEAPPIKGDVKIELKRTNIVRRNEKIFSVWLNTHFIYEEGKKLTNGVEPLLLYTNKNSNKKSIRQSVCSSSSSNSGSIDTSLGTEFEVVTLLTKDQLDKANKDVHHKLLPKDFKVELHWLMSYGGDEEERRSLNENMRGVVVGRSNSPMLTPSGTSSDDDDEEEEEDDDDDGTDWDSG
;
A
#
# COMPACT_ATOMS: atom_id res chain seq x y z
N GLY A 1 17.48 -5.22 23.70
CA GLY A 1 16.49 -6.27 24.00
C GLY A 1 15.67 -6.68 22.79
N VAL A 2 15.23 -5.73 21.96
CA VAL A 2 14.39 -6.01 20.77
C VAL A 2 15.18 -6.74 19.68
N THR A 3 14.78 -7.95 19.32
CA THR A 3 15.47 -8.80 18.32
C THR A 3 14.62 -9.16 17.11
N ILE A 4 13.29 -8.96 17.17
CA ILE A 4 12.38 -9.23 16.07
C ILE A 4 12.49 -8.09 15.05
N PRO A 5 12.80 -8.36 13.77
CA PRO A 5 12.99 -7.32 12.75
C PRO A 5 11.82 -6.35 12.63
N SER A 6 10.58 -6.85 12.61
CA SER A 6 9.40 -5.98 12.56
C SER A 6 9.29 -5.04 13.77
N GLN A 7 9.64 -5.50 14.97
CA GLN A 7 9.64 -4.62 16.15
C GLN A 7 10.70 -3.53 16.02
N ARG A 8 11.91 -3.86 15.54
CA ARG A 8 12.97 -2.88 15.28
C ARG A 8 12.54 -1.86 14.22
N ARG A 9 11.90 -2.31 13.14
CA ARG A 9 11.35 -1.44 12.09
C ARG A 9 10.36 -0.43 12.66
N TYR A 10 9.47 -0.82 13.56
CA TYR A 10 8.51 0.11 14.16
C TYR A 10 9.16 1.12 15.11
N VAL A 11 10.28 0.76 15.77
CA VAL A 11 11.10 1.74 16.50
C VAL A 11 11.70 2.77 15.53
N GLU A 12 12.19 2.33 14.37
CA GLU A 12 12.72 3.23 13.33
C GLU A 12 11.62 4.11 12.71
N TYR A 13 10.43 3.56 12.48
CA TYR A 13 9.26 4.32 12.04
C TYR A 13 8.87 5.40 13.05
N TYR A 14 8.82 5.03 14.34
CA TYR A 14 8.53 6.00 15.40
C TYR A 14 9.60 7.08 15.52
N ALA A 15 10.88 6.73 15.38
CA ALA A 15 11.97 7.70 15.37
C ALA A 15 11.83 8.75 14.26
N LYS A 16 11.28 8.37 13.09
CA LYS A 16 10.93 9.33 12.02
C LYS A 16 9.72 10.19 12.40
N LEU A 17 8.68 9.59 12.99
CA LEU A 17 7.46 10.30 13.39
C LEU A 17 7.72 11.44 14.37
N VAL A 18 8.65 11.24 15.31
CA VAL A 18 9.02 12.28 16.29
C VAL A 18 10.03 13.31 15.78
N SER A 19 10.50 13.17 14.53
CA SER A 19 11.36 14.17 13.92
C SER A 19 10.57 15.44 13.53
N ASN A 20 11.19 16.61 13.70
CA ASN A 20 10.51 17.88 13.49
C ASN A 20 9.92 17.99 12.07
N GLY A 21 8.62 18.31 11.99
CA GLY A 21 7.92 18.53 10.73
C GLY A 21 7.48 17.26 10.00
N PHE A 22 7.63 16.07 10.61
CA PHE A 22 7.11 14.85 10.01
C PHE A 22 5.58 14.85 9.95
N LYS A 23 5.01 14.53 8.79
CA LYS A 23 3.56 14.40 8.58
C LYS A 23 3.23 12.97 8.21
N TYR A 24 2.65 12.25 9.15
CA TYR A 24 2.18 10.89 8.91
C TYR A 24 0.97 10.91 7.99
N LYS A 25 1.06 10.18 6.87
CA LYS A 25 0.05 10.15 5.83
C LYS A 25 0.04 8.82 5.08
N PRO A 26 -0.66 7.81 5.60
CA PRO A 26 -0.65 6.50 5.00
C PRO A 26 -1.45 6.48 3.69
N TYR A 27 -0.90 5.82 2.67
CA TYR A 27 -1.57 5.60 1.39
C TYR A 27 -2.42 4.33 1.44
N PHE A 28 -3.45 4.25 0.59
CA PHE A 28 -4.07 2.96 0.31
C PHE A 28 -3.14 2.16 -0.58
N VAL A 29 -2.96 0.88 -0.25
CA VAL A 29 -2.11 -0.02 -1.01
C VAL A 29 -2.85 -1.32 -1.30
N ARG A 30 -2.50 -1.96 -2.41
CA ARG A 30 -2.86 -3.33 -2.77
C ARG A 30 -1.58 -4.08 -3.09
N LEU A 31 -1.40 -5.27 -2.52
CA LEU A 31 -0.29 -6.13 -2.93
C LEU A 31 -0.63 -6.71 -4.31
N LYS A 32 0.21 -6.43 -5.31
CA LYS A 32 0.07 -6.94 -6.68
C LYS A 32 0.72 -8.31 -6.81
N GLU A 33 1.98 -8.40 -6.37
CA GLU A 33 2.74 -9.64 -6.41
C GLU A 33 3.95 -9.61 -5.47
N VAL A 34 4.45 -10.79 -5.15
CA VAL A 34 5.68 -11.00 -4.39
C VAL A 34 6.67 -11.74 -5.28
N ARG A 35 7.89 -11.22 -5.40
CA ARG A 35 9.00 -11.87 -6.12
C ARG A 35 10.15 -12.16 -5.17
N MET A 36 10.74 -13.34 -5.28
CA MET A 36 11.85 -13.74 -4.43
C MET A 36 12.65 -14.88 -5.06
N PRO A 37 13.93 -15.06 -4.69
CA PRO A 37 14.65 -16.30 -4.97
C PRO A 37 13.86 -17.50 -4.43
N SER A 38 13.91 -18.61 -5.15
CA SER A 38 13.22 -19.81 -4.72
C SER A 38 13.75 -20.30 -3.36
N PRO A 39 12.88 -20.64 -2.39
CA PRO A 39 13.31 -21.37 -1.21
C PRO A 39 14.05 -22.65 -1.60
N ILE A 40 14.99 -23.08 -0.77
CA ILE A 40 15.80 -24.27 -1.06
C ILE A 40 14.87 -25.48 -1.11
N TYR A 41 14.81 -26.09 -2.29
CA TYR A 41 14.05 -27.30 -2.52
C TYR A 41 14.75 -28.48 -1.80
N ASN A 42 14.04 -29.16 -0.89
CA ASN A 42 14.54 -30.35 -0.21
C ASN A 42 13.84 -31.60 -0.75
N MET A 43 14.58 -32.46 -1.46
CA MET A 43 14.08 -33.73 -2.02
C MET A 43 13.68 -34.76 -0.96
N ASN A 44 14.11 -34.60 0.29
CA ASN A 44 13.78 -35.50 1.39
C ASN A 44 12.44 -35.18 2.06
N SER A 45 11.64 -34.25 1.50
CA SER A 45 10.26 -34.06 1.95
C SER A 45 9.32 -35.04 1.25
N ASP A 46 8.47 -35.74 2.00
CA ASP A 46 7.48 -36.69 1.45
C ASP A 46 6.40 -36.03 0.55
N ILE A 47 6.38 -34.69 0.47
CA ILE A 47 5.67 -33.98 -0.61
C ILE A 47 6.66 -33.68 -1.75
N LEU A 48 6.35 -34.19 -2.95
CA LEU A 48 7.10 -33.87 -4.16
C LEU A 48 7.07 -32.38 -4.53
N PHE A 49 5.98 -31.65 -4.26
CA PHE A 49 5.80 -30.24 -4.62
C PHE A 49 5.04 -29.44 -3.55
N PRO A 50 5.72 -28.87 -2.54
CA PRO A 50 5.02 -28.06 -1.54
C PRO A 50 4.54 -26.75 -2.17
N GLU A 51 3.30 -26.38 -1.89
CA GLU A 51 2.70 -25.14 -2.38
C GLU A 51 3.08 -23.96 -1.49
N LEU A 52 3.42 -22.85 -2.12
CA LEU A 52 3.72 -21.57 -1.50
C LEU A 52 2.64 -20.56 -1.82
N TYR A 53 2.28 -19.75 -0.82
CA TYR A 53 1.41 -18.60 -1.00
C TYR A 53 1.68 -17.56 0.07
N VAL A 54 1.27 -16.33 -0.17
CA VAL A 54 1.37 -15.22 0.77
C VAL A 54 -0.01 -14.89 1.30
N THR A 55 -0.14 -14.70 2.61
CA THR A 55 -1.31 -14.10 3.25
C THR A 55 -1.01 -12.65 3.58
N VAL A 56 -1.94 -11.75 3.27
CA VAL A 56 -1.94 -10.34 3.67
C VAL A 56 -3.06 -10.14 4.68
N SER A 57 -2.74 -9.51 5.81
CA SER A 57 -3.71 -9.15 6.85
C SER A 57 -3.46 -7.74 7.35
N SER A 58 -4.54 -7.02 7.64
CA SER A 58 -4.52 -5.67 8.20
C SER A 58 -5.64 -5.59 9.23
N HIS A 59 -5.46 -4.78 10.27
CA HIS A 59 -6.55 -4.53 11.21
C HIS A 59 -7.72 -3.84 10.48
N GLY A 60 -8.96 -4.26 10.77
CA GLY A 60 -10.17 -3.69 10.16
C GLY A 60 -10.45 -4.08 8.71
N HIS A 61 -9.65 -4.96 8.09
CA HIS A 61 -9.86 -5.44 6.73
C HIS A 61 -9.79 -6.96 6.65
N GLU A 62 -10.57 -7.58 5.76
CA GLU A 62 -10.48 -9.01 5.51
C GLU A 62 -9.09 -9.40 4.97
N SER A 63 -8.54 -10.50 5.49
CA SER A 63 -7.27 -11.03 5.00
C SER A 63 -7.46 -11.70 3.64
N TYR A 64 -6.47 -11.56 2.76
CA TYR A 64 -6.48 -12.19 1.45
C TYR A 64 -5.18 -12.95 1.17
N ASN A 65 -5.21 -13.84 0.18
CA ASN A 65 -4.08 -14.66 -0.20
C ASN A 65 -3.65 -14.38 -1.65
N SER A 66 -2.37 -14.61 -1.94
CA SER A 66 -1.91 -14.77 -3.31
C SER A 66 -2.42 -16.07 -3.92
N GLN A 67 -2.26 -16.19 -5.23
CA GLN A 67 -2.27 -17.49 -5.91
C GLN A 67 -1.22 -18.42 -5.31
N MET A 68 -1.54 -19.71 -5.25
CA MET A 68 -0.62 -20.75 -4.82
C MET A 68 0.36 -21.09 -5.95
N SER A 69 1.62 -21.37 -5.59
CA SER A 69 2.67 -21.76 -6.53
C SER A 69 3.42 -22.97 -6.00
N GLU A 70 3.57 -23.98 -6.85
CA GLU A 70 4.33 -25.19 -6.53
C GLU A 70 5.83 -24.92 -6.51
N LEU A 71 6.50 -25.30 -5.42
CA LEU A 71 7.95 -25.27 -5.34
C LEU A 71 8.54 -26.48 -6.08
N LYS A 72 9.18 -26.24 -7.23
CA LYS A 72 9.83 -27.27 -8.08
C LYS A 72 11.35 -27.16 -8.04
N LYS A 73 12.03 -28.28 -8.27
CA LYS A 73 13.50 -28.31 -8.42
C LYS A 73 13.93 -27.44 -9.61
N GLY A 74 14.99 -26.65 -9.43
CA GLY A 74 15.58 -25.84 -10.51
C GLY A 74 14.83 -24.55 -10.80
N LEU A 75 13.82 -24.18 -10.00
CA LEU A 75 13.30 -22.82 -10.01
C LEU A 75 14.27 -21.91 -9.29
N ASP A 76 14.73 -20.86 -9.97
CA ASP A 76 15.59 -19.83 -9.37
C ASP A 76 14.78 -18.74 -8.67
N THR A 77 13.56 -18.47 -9.16
CA THR A 77 12.69 -17.38 -8.68
C THR A 77 11.26 -17.86 -8.56
N ILE A 78 10.56 -17.37 -7.54
CA ILE A 78 9.13 -17.56 -7.31
C ILE A 78 8.44 -16.21 -7.45
N VAL A 79 7.30 -16.20 -8.15
CA VAL A 79 6.41 -15.04 -8.28
C VAL A 79 5.01 -15.44 -7.82
N LEU A 80 4.54 -14.82 -6.74
CA LEU A 80 3.22 -15.05 -6.16
C LEU A 80 2.33 -13.85 -6.45
N LYS A 81 1.40 -14.00 -7.41
CA LYS A 81 0.49 -12.92 -7.82
C LYS A 81 -0.75 -12.91 -6.95
N VAL A 82 -1.26 -11.73 -6.64
CA VAL A 82 -2.57 -11.58 -6.01
C VAL A 82 -3.57 -11.18 -7.08
N ARG A 83 -4.76 -11.79 -7.07
CA ARG A 83 -5.80 -11.41 -8.03
C ARG A 83 -6.39 -10.08 -7.60
N GLU A 84 -6.61 -9.19 -8.56
CA GLU A 84 -7.02 -7.81 -8.28
C GLU A 84 -8.34 -7.72 -7.48
N HIS A 85 -9.29 -8.61 -7.76
CA HIS A 85 -10.57 -8.68 -7.04
C HIS A 85 -10.46 -9.28 -5.64
N GLU A 86 -9.35 -9.90 -5.29
CA GLU A 86 -9.10 -10.47 -3.95
C GLU A 86 -8.31 -9.53 -3.05
N ALA A 87 -7.74 -8.45 -3.59
CA ALA A 87 -6.90 -7.50 -2.86
C ALA A 87 -7.66 -6.19 -2.60
N PRO A 88 -8.46 -6.09 -1.53
CA PRO A 88 -9.04 -4.81 -1.13
C PRO A 88 -7.92 -3.79 -0.84
N PRO A 89 -8.11 -2.50 -1.18
CA PRO A 89 -7.22 -1.45 -0.71
C PRO A 89 -7.17 -1.42 0.82
N ILE A 90 -5.95 -1.46 1.37
CA ILE A 90 -5.69 -1.42 2.82
C ILE A 90 -4.81 -0.22 3.18
N LYS A 91 -4.94 0.29 4.41
CA LYS A 91 -4.21 1.46 4.93
C LYS A 91 -3.74 1.20 6.36
N GLY A 92 -2.58 1.72 6.74
CA GLY A 92 -2.02 1.56 8.10
C GLY A 92 -1.09 0.35 8.22
N ASP A 93 -1.25 -0.44 9.27
CA ASP A 93 -0.35 -1.56 9.58
C ASP A 93 -0.76 -2.85 8.87
N VAL A 94 0.15 -3.38 8.06
CA VAL A 94 -0.05 -4.54 7.21
C VAL A 94 0.94 -5.63 7.57
N LYS A 95 0.43 -6.83 7.75
CA LYS A 95 1.21 -8.05 7.95
C LYS A 95 1.20 -8.91 6.69
N ILE A 96 2.39 -9.30 6.26
CA ILE A 96 2.62 -10.21 5.14
C ILE A 96 3.24 -11.50 5.69
N GLU A 97 2.67 -12.65 5.34
CA GLU A 97 3.18 -13.97 5.75
C GLU A 97 3.38 -14.87 4.54
N LEU A 98 4.61 -15.35 4.31
CA LEU A 98 4.85 -16.43 3.37
C LEU A 98 4.60 -17.77 4.06
N LYS A 99 3.71 -18.58 3.49
CA LYS A 99 3.34 -19.91 4.00
C LYS A 99 3.66 -20.99 2.99
N ARG A 100 3.89 -22.19 3.52
CA ARG A 100 4.07 -23.43 2.78
C ARG A 100 3.10 -24.47 3.27
N THR A 101 2.45 -25.18 2.37
CA THR A 101 1.67 -26.37 2.73
C THR A 101 2.61 -27.55 2.97
N ASN A 102 2.54 -28.16 4.16
CA ASN A 102 3.33 -29.34 4.53
C ASN A 102 2.60 -30.66 4.25
N ILE A 103 3.27 -31.79 4.56
CA ILE A 103 2.84 -33.17 4.21
C ILE A 103 1.45 -33.50 4.72
N VAL A 104 1.03 -32.91 5.85
CA VAL A 104 -0.26 -33.17 6.49
C VAL A 104 -1.28 -32.07 6.14
N ARG A 105 -1.08 -31.37 5.01
CA ARG A 105 -1.85 -30.19 4.58
C ARG A 105 -1.94 -29.09 5.64
N ARG A 106 -0.96 -29.00 6.54
CA ARG A 106 -0.85 -27.91 7.51
C ARG A 106 0.00 -26.80 6.93
N ASN A 107 -0.45 -25.58 7.16
CA ASN A 107 0.26 -24.39 6.72
C ASN A 107 1.40 -24.07 7.68
N GLU A 108 2.63 -24.17 7.20
CA GLU A 108 3.81 -23.71 7.93
C GLU A 108 4.21 -22.32 7.44
N LYS A 109 4.32 -21.37 8.37
CA LYS A 109 4.87 -20.06 8.07
C LYS A 109 6.38 -20.14 7.84
N ILE A 110 6.86 -19.68 6.68
CA ILE A 110 8.30 -19.53 6.40
C ILE A 110 8.82 -18.25 7.06
N PHE A 111 8.18 -17.11 6.77
CA PHE A 111 8.51 -15.82 7.37
C PHE A 111 7.28 -14.94 7.50
N SER A 112 7.41 -13.87 8.28
CA SER A 112 6.45 -12.76 8.27
C SER A 112 7.15 -11.42 8.30
N VAL A 113 6.44 -10.38 7.93
CA VAL A 113 6.88 -8.99 8.09
C VAL A 113 5.68 -8.10 8.37
N TRP A 114 5.86 -7.13 9.27
CA TRP A 114 4.93 -6.02 9.46
C TRP A 114 5.51 -4.76 8.81
N LEU A 115 4.67 -4.08 8.03
CA LEU A 115 4.97 -2.84 7.34
C LEU A 115 3.82 -1.86 7.61
N ASN A 116 4.10 -0.57 7.51
CA ASN A 116 3.07 0.45 7.57
C ASN A 116 2.98 1.16 6.22
N THR A 117 1.76 1.36 5.70
CA THR A 117 1.55 1.82 4.33
C THR A 117 2.08 3.22 4.05
N HIS A 118 2.28 4.06 5.07
CA HIS A 118 2.97 5.33 4.90
C HIS A 118 4.41 5.15 4.44
N PHE A 119 5.12 4.21 5.07
CA PHE A 119 6.54 3.97 4.82
C PHE A 119 6.81 3.10 3.60
N ILE A 120 5.81 2.37 3.09
CA ILE A 120 5.92 1.63 1.81
C ILE A 120 6.29 2.58 0.66
N TYR A 121 5.66 3.76 0.60
CA TYR A 121 6.00 4.78 -0.40
C TYR A 121 7.42 5.32 -0.21
N GLU A 122 7.78 5.67 1.03
CA GLU A 122 9.12 6.19 1.33
C GLU A 122 10.23 5.19 0.99
N GLU A 123 10.03 3.92 1.34
CA GLU A 123 10.99 2.85 1.09
C GLU A 123 11.14 2.58 -0.41
N GLY A 124 10.04 2.54 -1.15
CA GLY A 124 10.12 2.31 -2.59
C GLY A 124 10.67 3.50 -3.38
N LYS A 125 10.47 4.74 -2.93
CA LYS A 125 11.11 5.93 -3.54
C LYS A 125 12.64 5.87 -3.49
N LYS A 126 13.22 5.25 -2.44
CA LYS A 126 14.67 5.04 -2.35
C LYS A 126 15.21 4.11 -3.44
N LEU A 127 14.39 3.16 -3.90
CA LEU A 127 14.78 2.17 -4.91
C LEU A 127 14.63 2.69 -6.34
N THR A 128 13.86 3.77 -6.55
CA THR A 128 13.67 4.38 -7.88
C THR A 128 14.61 5.56 -8.17
N ASN A 129 15.66 5.79 -7.36
CA ASN A 129 16.56 6.96 -7.47
C ASN A 129 15.80 8.31 -7.54
N GLY A 130 14.65 8.42 -6.86
CA GLY A 130 13.83 9.62 -6.89
C GLY A 130 13.03 9.83 -8.18
N VAL A 131 13.05 8.88 -9.13
CA VAL A 131 12.06 8.82 -10.20
C VAL A 131 10.71 8.57 -9.54
N GLU A 132 9.84 9.57 -9.59
CA GLU A 132 8.47 9.40 -9.13
C GLU A 132 7.84 8.24 -9.90
N PRO A 133 7.15 7.30 -9.21
CA PRO A 133 6.44 6.22 -9.88
C PRO A 133 5.64 6.80 -11.03
N LEU A 134 5.84 6.26 -12.24
CA LEU A 134 5.07 6.64 -13.41
C LEU A 134 3.58 6.58 -13.03
N LEU A 135 2.93 7.73 -12.92
CA LEU A 135 1.47 7.82 -12.97
C LEU A 135 1.09 7.20 -14.30
N LEU A 136 0.77 5.91 -14.28
CA LEU A 136 0.32 5.17 -15.45
C LEU A 136 -1.10 5.65 -15.75
N TYR A 137 -1.18 6.77 -16.47
CA TYR A 137 -2.38 7.13 -17.21
C TYR A 137 -2.59 6.06 -18.29
N THR A 138 -3.24 4.95 -17.94
CA THR A 138 -3.69 4.00 -18.95
C THR A 138 -4.95 4.57 -19.60
N ASN A 139 -4.78 5.36 -20.66
CA ASN A 139 -5.88 5.69 -21.54
C ASN A 139 -6.23 4.42 -22.35
N LYS A 140 -7.19 3.63 -21.86
CA LYS A 140 -7.74 2.48 -22.59
C LYS A 140 -8.67 3.00 -23.69
N ASN A 141 -8.08 3.46 -24.79
CA ASN A 141 -8.64 3.29 -26.13
C ASN A 141 -7.63 3.67 -27.21
N SER A 142 -6.81 2.71 -27.62
CA SER A 142 -6.42 2.61 -29.03
C SER A 142 -6.24 1.13 -29.39
N ASN A 143 -7.11 0.66 -30.27
CA ASN A 143 -7.01 -0.66 -30.86
C ASN A 143 -5.71 -0.77 -31.67
N LYS A 144 -4.91 -1.80 -31.33
CA LYS A 144 -3.89 -2.50 -32.15
C LYS A 144 -3.09 -1.66 -33.17
N LYS A 145 -1.82 -1.41 -32.86
CA LYS A 145 -0.65 -1.98 -33.59
C LYS A 145 0.67 -1.52 -32.93
N SER A 146 1.59 -2.47 -32.79
CA SER A 146 2.99 -2.29 -32.42
C SER A 146 3.69 -1.21 -33.25
N ILE A 147 4.57 -0.39 -32.63
CA ILE A 147 5.98 -0.14 -33.02
C ILE A 147 6.61 0.93 -32.10
N ARG A 148 7.93 0.84 -31.99
CA ARG A 148 8.89 1.45 -31.06
C ARG A 148 9.05 2.98 -31.18
N GLN A 149 9.46 3.58 -30.06
CA GLN A 149 10.41 4.70 -29.88
C GLN A 149 10.12 6.11 -30.45
N SER A 150 10.18 7.07 -29.52
CA SER A 150 11.01 8.31 -29.54
C SER A 150 10.42 9.67 -30.01
N VAL A 151 10.61 10.65 -29.11
CA VAL A 151 10.86 12.12 -29.20
C VAL A 151 9.89 13.13 -29.87
N CYS A 152 9.70 14.21 -29.09
CA CYS A 152 9.44 15.65 -29.35
C CYS A 152 8.19 16.16 -30.13
N SER A 153 7.44 17.00 -29.38
CA SER A 153 6.84 18.32 -29.71
C SER A 153 6.03 18.52 -30.99
N SER A 154 4.72 18.81 -30.85
CA SER A 154 4.11 20.12 -31.16
C SER A 154 2.57 20.05 -31.19
N SER A 155 1.92 20.95 -30.43
CA SER A 155 0.61 21.61 -30.62
C SER A 155 -0.48 20.93 -31.46
N SER A 156 -1.65 20.68 -30.85
CA SER A 156 -2.86 21.51 -31.05
C SER A 156 -4.07 20.95 -30.28
N SER A 157 -4.78 21.90 -29.67
CA SER A 157 -6.10 21.90 -29.04
C SER A 157 -7.15 20.94 -29.60
N ASN A 158 -7.87 20.24 -28.70
CA ASN A 158 -9.33 20.37 -28.68
C ASN A 158 -9.98 19.96 -27.36
N SER A 159 -10.95 20.78 -26.97
CA SER A 159 -11.81 20.70 -25.78
C SER A 159 -12.70 19.45 -25.78
N GLY A 160 -12.69 18.71 -24.68
CA GLY A 160 -13.61 17.60 -24.41
C GLY A 160 -13.74 17.37 -22.91
N SER A 161 -14.98 17.45 -22.42
CA SER A 161 -15.39 17.41 -21.01
C SER A 161 -14.72 16.31 -20.17
N ILE A 162 -14.18 16.70 -19.01
CA ILE A 162 -13.47 15.84 -18.05
C ILE A 162 -14.48 15.12 -17.16
N ASP A 163 -14.56 13.80 -17.28
CA ASP A 163 -15.13 12.93 -16.25
C ASP A 163 -14.06 12.73 -15.15
N THR A 164 -14.42 13.03 -13.90
CA THR A 164 -13.50 13.20 -12.77
C THR A 164 -13.52 11.97 -11.85
N SER A 165 -13.48 10.76 -12.42
CA SER A 165 -13.64 9.52 -11.64
C SER A 165 -12.61 8.44 -12.00
N LEU A 166 -11.44 8.47 -11.33
CA LEU A 166 -10.67 7.32 -10.82
C LEU A 166 -9.25 7.78 -10.47
N GLY A 167 -8.92 7.71 -9.17
CA GLY A 167 -7.59 8.04 -8.66
C GLY A 167 -6.54 7.18 -9.35
N THR A 168 -5.52 7.84 -9.92
CA THR A 168 -4.40 7.19 -10.58
C THR A 168 -3.63 6.33 -9.58
N GLU A 169 -3.67 5.01 -9.77
CA GLU A 169 -2.80 4.09 -9.05
C GLU A 169 -1.39 4.12 -9.66
N PHE A 170 -0.38 3.93 -8.81
CA PHE A 170 1.00 3.83 -9.24
C PHE A 170 1.72 2.67 -8.53
N GLU A 171 2.71 2.09 -9.20
CA GLU A 171 3.42 0.92 -8.70
C GLU A 171 4.65 1.30 -7.89
N VAL A 172 4.80 0.70 -6.72
CA VAL A 172 5.96 0.86 -5.84
C VAL A 172 6.46 -0.49 -5.38
N VAL A 173 7.78 -0.65 -5.29
CA VAL A 173 8.42 -1.89 -4.87
C VAL A 173 9.15 -1.66 -3.56
N THR A 174 8.92 -2.53 -2.58
CA THR A 174 9.74 -2.59 -1.36
C THR A 174 10.61 -3.82 -1.40
N LEU A 175 11.92 -3.65 -1.20
CA LEU A 175 12.90 -4.74 -1.16
C LEU A 175 13.31 -5.01 0.29
N LEU A 176 13.10 -6.22 0.77
CA LEU A 176 13.45 -6.64 2.12
C LEU A 176 14.47 -7.79 2.10
N THR A 177 15.56 -7.65 2.85
CA THR A 177 16.57 -8.69 3.01
C THR A 177 16.17 -9.71 4.06
N LYS A 178 16.82 -10.88 4.05
CA LYS A 178 16.53 -11.99 4.99
C LYS A 178 16.53 -11.59 6.47
N ASP A 179 17.43 -10.70 6.88
CA ASP A 179 17.55 -10.20 8.25
C ASP A 179 16.43 -9.21 8.65
N GLN A 180 15.71 -8.65 7.67
CA GLN A 180 14.56 -7.78 7.87
C GLN A 180 13.24 -8.57 8.00
N LEU A 181 13.27 -9.89 7.84
CA LEU A 181 12.08 -10.76 7.87
C LEU A 181 12.01 -11.56 9.17
N ASP A 182 10.86 -11.53 9.84
CA ASP A 182 10.64 -12.29 11.07
C ASP A 182 10.66 -13.80 10.77
N LYS A 183 11.24 -14.59 11.68
CA LYS A 183 11.52 -16.04 11.53
C LYS A 183 12.61 -16.34 10.50
N ALA A 184 12.60 -15.72 9.32
CA ALA A 184 13.65 -15.90 8.31
C ALA A 184 15.03 -15.41 8.78
N ASN A 185 15.08 -14.35 9.58
CA ASN A 185 16.33 -13.86 10.18
C ASN A 185 17.03 -14.89 11.09
N LYS A 186 16.31 -15.92 11.55
CA LYS A 186 16.85 -17.01 12.38
C LYS A 186 17.42 -18.16 11.54
N ASP A 187 17.20 -18.20 10.23
CA ASP A 187 17.77 -19.21 9.32
C ASP A 187 19.23 -18.86 8.95
N VAL A 188 20.08 -18.74 9.97
CA VAL A 188 21.49 -18.35 9.85
C VAL A 188 22.34 -19.39 9.12
N HIS A 189 21.88 -20.65 9.09
CA HIS A 189 22.55 -21.75 8.39
C HIS A 189 22.03 -21.97 6.97
N HIS A 190 21.10 -21.11 6.49
CA HIS A 190 20.57 -21.14 5.13
C HIS A 190 20.02 -22.52 4.74
N LYS A 191 19.24 -23.13 5.64
CA LYS A 191 18.64 -24.45 5.43
C LYS A 191 17.36 -24.36 4.59
N LEU A 192 16.58 -23.28 4.75
CA LEU A 192 15.32 -23.08 4.04
C LEU A 192 15.44 -21.99 2.97
N LEU A 193 16.18 -20.92 3.25
CA LEU A 193 16.29 -19.77 2.37
C LEU A 193 17.76 -19.52 2.00
N PRO A 194 18.04 -19.15 0.73
CA PRO A 194 19.38 -18.76 0.28
C PRO A 194 20.07 -17.73 1.19
N LYS A 195 21.39 -17.62 1.07
CA LYS A 195 22.19 -16.69 1.88
C LYS A 195 21.89 -15.23 1.58
N ASP A 196 21.79 -14.92 0.31
CA ASP A 196 21.47 -13.62 -0.28
C ASP A 196 19.95 -13.43 -0.50
N PHE A 197 19.12 -14.20 0.21
CA PHE A 197 17.67 -14.13 0.06
C PHE A 197 17.15 -12.72 0.33
N LYS A 198 16.33 -12.25 -0.61
CA LYS A 198 15.62 -10.97 -0.56
C LYS A 198 14.23 -11.15 -1.16
N VAL A 199 13.27 -10.37 -0.70
CA VAL A 199 11.89 -10.39 -1.20
C VAL A 199 11.51 -9.00 -1.70
N GLU A 200 10.96 -8.96 -2.91
CA GLU A 200 10.37 -7.79 -3.53
C GLU A 200 8.86 -7.88 -3.37
N LEU A 201 8.26 -6.88 -2.72
CA LEU A 201 6.82 -6.73 -2.63
C LEU A 201 6.42 -5.61 -3.58
N HIS A 202 5.61 -5.95 -4.58
CA HIS A 202 5.09 -5.01 -5.56
C HIS A 202 3.71 -4.54 -5.12
N TRP A 203 3.57 -3.24 -4.94
CA TRP A 203 2.37 -2.58 -4.45
C TRP A 203 1.76 -1.72 -5.54
N LEU A 204 0.44 -1.73 -5.66
CA LEU A 204 -0.32 -0.66 -6.29
C LEU A 204 -0.75 0.30 -5.20
N MET A 205 -0.42 1.57 -5.34
CA MET A 205 -0.79 2.60 -4.37
C MET A 205 -1.75 3.57 -4.98
N SER A 206 -2.80 3.90 -4.23
CA SER A 206 -3.76 4.95 -4.57
C SER A 206 -3.70 6.03 -3.51
N TYR A 207 -3.85 7.28 -3.98
CA TYR A 207 -3.95 8.41 -3.09
C TYR A 207 -5.28 8.35 -2.34
N GLY A 208 -5.22 7.91 -1.08
CA GLY A 208 -6.31 8.04 -0.13
C GLY A 208 -6.30 9.44 0.46
N GLY A 209 -6.50 10.44 -0.39
CA GLY A 209 -6.55 11.83 0.07
C GLY A 209 -7.71 12.01 1.03
N ASP A 210 -7.46 12.77 2.08
CA ASP A 210 -8.54 13.37 2.87
C ASP A 210 -9.34 14.26 1.89
N GLU A 211 -10.67 14.24 1.96
CA GLU A 211 -11.55 14.98 1.02
C GLU A 211 -11.14 16.47 0.87
N GLU A 212 -10.62 17.10 1.93
CA GLU A 212 -10.10 18.47 1.92
C GLU A 212 -8.88 18.67 1.02
N GLU A 213 -7.96 17.71 0.97
CA GLU A 213 -6.77 17.87 0.16
C GLU A 213 -7.06 17.58 -1.32
N ARG A 214 -8.02 16.68 -1.60
CA ARG A 214 -8.58 16.51 -2.95
C ARG A 214 -9.23 17.80 -3.45
N ARG A 215 -9.88 18.57 -2.57
CA ARG A 215 -10.40 19.91 -2.89
C ARG A 215 -9.27 20.89 -3.22
N SER A 216 -8.20 20.93 -2.41
CA SER A 216 -7.06 21.84 -2.66
C SER A 216 -6.30 21.54 -3.97
N LEU A 217 -6.15 20.25 -4.32
CA LEU A 217 -5.51 19.83 -5.58
C LEU A 217 -6.39 20.17 -6.78
N ASN A 218 -7.71 20.01 -6.65
CA ASN A 218 -8.66 20.39 -7.70
C ASN A 218 -8.77 21.91 -7.86
N GLU A 219 -8.69 22.69 -6.79
CA GLU A 219 -8.65 24.17 -6.85
C GLU A 219 -7.36 24.68 -7.51
N ASN A 220 -6.21 24.09 -7.19
CA ASN A 220 -4.95 24.43 -7.85
C ASN A 220 -4.94 24.08 -9.35
N MET A 221 -5.71 23.06 -9.76
CA MET A 221 -5.87 22.70 -11.17
C MET A 221 -6.86 23.63 -11.92
N ARG A 222 -7.80 24.26 -11.20
CA ARG A 222 -8.64 25.34 -11.73
C ARG A 222 -7.92 26.70 -11.80
N GLY A 223 -6.84 26.88 -11.05
CA GLY A 223 -6.09 28.15 -10.97
C GLY A 223 -5.15 28.47 -12.15
N VAL A 224 -5.00 27.60 -13.16
CA VAL A 224 -4.04 27.79 -14.27
C VAL A 224 -4.70 28.26 -15.58
N VAL A 225 -5.99 28.67 -15.56
CA VAL A 225 -6.60 29.36 -16.71
C VAL A 225 -6.52 30.88 -16.52
N VAL A 226 -5.41 31.43 -17.03
CA VAL A 226 -5.23 32.80 -17.56
C VAL A 226 -5.95 33.93 -16.79
N GLY A 227 -5.20 34.58 -15.91
CA GLY A 227 -5.49 35.93 -15.47
C GLY A 227 -5.41 36.93 -16.64
N ARG A 228 -6.52 37.58 -16.95
CA ARG A 228 -6.52 38.97 -17.44
C ARG A 228 -7.24 39.82 -16.40
N SER A 229 -6.49 40.82 -15.95
CA SER A 229 -6.83 41.92 -15.07
C SER A 229 -8.25 42.46 -15.20
N ASN A 230 -8.92 42.67 -14.07
CA ASN A 230 -9.43 43.99 -13.68
C ASN A 230 -9.89 43.98 -12.21
N SER A 231 -9.27 44.82 -11.38
CA SER A 231 -9.85 45.33 -10.13
C SER A 231 -10.81 46.48 -10.47
N PRO A 232 -11.91 46.68 -9.73
CA PRO A 232 -11.95 47.67 -8.63
C PRO A 232 -12.82 47.22 -7.42
N MET A 233 -12.41 47.44 -6.17
CA MET A 233 -12.62 48.61 -5.28
C MET A 233 -13.96 48.63 -4.49
N LEU A 234 -13.83 48.38 -3.17
CA LEU A 234 -14.47 48.91 -1.94
C LEU A 234 -16.00 49.17 -1.78
N THR A 235 -16.60 48.37 -0.84
CA THR A 235 -17.45 48.75 0.34
C THR A 235 -18.91 49.26 0.13
N PRO A 236 -19.75 49.45 1.19
CA PRO A 236 -20.44 48.42 2.01
C PRO A 236 -21.94 48.74 2.30
N SER A 237 -22.79 47.72 2.49
CA SER A 237 -24.16 47.82 3.06
C SER A 237 -24.54 46.42 3.56
N GLY A 238 -25.13 46.11 4.71
CA GLY A 238 -25.94 46.88 5.67
C GLY A 238 -27.19 46.05 5.97
N THR A 239 -27.42 45.73 7.26
CA THR A 239 -28.67 45.23 7.91
C THR A 239 -29.13 43.81 7.49
N SER A 240 -29.90 43.01 8.23
CA SER A 240 -30.37 42.89 9.62
C SER A 240 -31.40 41.75 9.57
N SER A 241 -31.35 40.76 10.46
CA SER A 241 -32.54 40.12 11.03
C SER A 241 -32.12 38.95 11.92
N ASP A 242 -32.51 39.10 13.18
CA ASP A 242 -32.63 38.06 14.19
C ASP A 242 -33.52 36.91 13.68
N ASP A 243 -33.27 35.70 14.16
CA ASP A 243 -34.32 34.81 14.65
C ASP A 243 -33.66 33.76 15.56
N ASP A 244 -34.11 33.81 16.81
CA ASP A 244 -33.88 32.85 17.88
C ASP A 244 -34.46 31.48 17.53
N ASP A 245 -33.89 30.42 18.07
CA ASP A 245 -34.66 29.34 18.69
C ASP A 245 -33.72 28.50 19.57
N GLU A 246 -33.98 28.59 20.87
CA GLU A 246 -33.46 27.77 21.96
C GLU A 246 -34.04 26.35 21.86
N GLU A 247 -33.25 25.32 22.19
CA GLU A 247 -33.68 24.25 23.12
C GLU A 247 -32.42 23.66 23.79
N GLU A 248 -32.34 23.82 25.10
CA GLU A 248 -31.44 23.14 26.03
C GLU A 248 -32.09 21.88 26.64
N GLU A 249 -31.31 21.19 27.48
CA GLU A 249 -31.64 20.13 28.45
C GLU A 249 -31.45 18.71 27.87
N GLU A 250 -30.28 18.07 28.08
CA GLU A 250 -29.85 17.37 29.30
C GLU A 250 -30.87 16.36 29.83
N ASP A 251 -30.49 15.08 29.85
CA ASP A 251 -30.67 14.25 31.04
C ASP A 251 -29.80 12.98 30.96
N ASP A 252 -29.16 12.76 32.10
CA ASP A 252 -28.21 11.73 32.50
C ASP A 252 -28.86 10.34 32.73
N ASP A 253 -28.00 9.42 33.19
CA ASP A 253 -28.28 8.22 33.99
C ASP A 253 -28.67 6.92 33.24
N ASP A 254 -28.29 5.73 33.66
CA ASP A 254 -27.34 5.20 34.65
C ASP A 254 -27.43 3.66 34.53
N ASP A 255 -26.35 3.01 34.96
CA ASP A 255 -26.21 1.66 35.49
C ASP A 255 -26.56 0.37 34.74
N GLY A 256 -25.76 -0.65 35.02
CA GLY A 256 -26.10 -2.02 34.70
C GLY A 256 -24.93 -2.98 34.49
N THR A 257 -24.05 -3.10 35.48
CA THR A 257 -23.18 -4.28 35.62
C THR A 257 -24.01 -5.57 35.68
N ASP A 258 -23.63 -6.60 34.92
CA ASP A 258 -23.99 -7.97 35.30
C ASP A 258 -22.82 -8.93 35.05
N TRP A 259 -22.40 -9.55 36.16
CA TRP A 259 -21.46 -10.64 36.23
C TRP A 259 -22.31 -11.91 36.40
N ASP A 260 -22.19 -12.89 35.51
CA ASP A 260 -22.58 -14.24 35.90
C ASP A 260 -21.62 -15.32 35.39
N SER A 261 -21.39 -16.26 36.29
CA SER A 261 -20.50 -17.40 36.19
C SER A 261 -21.31 -18.63 35.78
N GLY A 262 -20.79 -19.41 34.83
CA GLY A 262 -21.30 -20.74 34.47
C GLY A 262 -20.21 -21.57 33.83
#